data_AF-A0A7V3QLB3-F1
#
_entry.id   AF-A0A7V3QLB3-F1
#
_cell.length_a   1.000
_cell.length_b   1.000
_cell.length_c   1.000
_cell.angle_alpha   90.00
_cell.angle_beta   90.00
_cell.angle_gamma   90.00
#
_symmetry.space_group_name_H-M   'P 1'
#
loop_
_entity.id
_entity.type
_entity.pdbx_description
1 polymer ?
#
loop_
_entity_poly.entity_id
_entity_poly.type
_entity_poly.pdbx_seq_one_letter_code
_entity_poly.pdbx_strand_id
1 'polypeptide(L)'
;MYFGPFYFDTKEIFLILASIILTIALYFGWSLWWFDKRALLTITILMLVTKGLLPSIHNEAFFILAIATIFLTLYLPIFQVVLFYFLSFLFFRLLKVI
;
A
#
# COMPACT_ATOMS: atom_id res chain seq x y z
N MET A 1 13.90 3.56 9.35
CA MET A 1 15.17 3.80 8.64
C MET A 1 15.28 5.27 8.32
N TYR A 2 16.38 5.92 8.69
CA TYR A 2 16.60 7.32 8.36
C TYR A 2 17.07 7.45 6.91
N PHE A 3 16.33 8.21 6.10
CA PHE A 3 16.73 8.59 4.74
C PHE A 3 16.80 10.13 4.71
N GLY A 4 18.01 10.66 4.95
CA GLY A 4 18.20 12.11 5.15
C GLY A 4 17.47 12.62 6.41
N PRO A 5 16.75 13.76 6.34
CA PRO A 5 16.01 14.30 7.49
C PRO A 5 14.68 13.57 7.78
N PHE A 6 14.29 12.60 6.95
CA PHE A 6 13.02 11.88 7.08
C PHE A 6 13.23 10.49 7.70
N TYR A 7 12.40 10.16 8.68
CA TYR A 7 12.33 8.81 9.25
C TYR A 7 11.25 8.02 8.51
N PHE A 8 11.67 7.00 7.74
CA PHE A 8 10.75 6.13 7.01
C PHE A 8 10.69 4.75 7.65
N ASP A 9 9.49 4.24 7.89
CA ASP A 9 9.33 2.85 8.29
C ASP A 9 9.55 1.91 7.09
N THR A 10 9.98 0.67 7.35
CA THR A 10 10.20 -0.34 6.31
C THR A 10 8.94 -0.57 5.45
N LYS A 11 7.76 -0.40 6.04
CA LYS A 11 6.46 -0.48 5.34
C LYS A 11 6.25 0.66 4.35
N GLU A 12 6.70 1.86 4.67
CA GLU A 12 6.60 3.02 3.79
C GLU A 12 7.54 2.87 2.61
N ILE A 13 8.77 2.43 2.86
CA ILE A 13 9.74 2.13 1.80
C ILE A 13 9.17 1.06 0.85
N PHE A 14 8.53 0.02 1.39
CA PHE A 14 7.85 -1.00 0.58
C PHE A 14 6.74 -0.41 -0.27
N LEU A 15 5.86 0.42 0.30
CA LEU A 15 4.75 1.04 -0.43
C LEU A 15 5.25 2.03 -1.51
N ILE A 16 6.31 2.78 -1.23
CA ILE A 16 6.96 3.67 -2.20
C ILE A 16 7.51 2.85 -3.36
N LEU A 17 8.28 1.80 -3.09
CA LEU A 17 8.78 0.89 -4.12
C LEU A 17 7.65 0.25 -4.93
N ALA A 18 6.60 -0.23 -4.26
CA ALA A 18 5.43 -0.80 -4.92
C ALA A 18 4.77 0.21 -5.86
N SER A 19 4.62 1.47 -5.43
CA SER A 19 4.04 2.53 -6.27
C SER A 19 4.88 2.83 -7.51
N ILE A 20 6.21 2.84 -7.38
CA ILE A 20 7.14 3.05 -8.50
C ILE A 20 7.04 1.89 -9.49
N ILE A 21 7.10 0.65 -8.99
CA ILE A 21 7.01 -0.56 -9.83
C ILE A 21 5.66 -0.61 -10.55
N LEU A 22 4.56 -0.28 -9.87
CA LEU A 22 3.22 -0.25 -10.48
C LEU A 22 3.10 0.84 -11.56
N THR A 23 3.69 2.00 -11.33
CA THR A 23 3.73 3.09 -12.33
C THR A 23 4.52 2.66 -13.57
N ILE A 24 5.64 1.98 -13.38
CA ILE A 24 6.43 1.39 -14.47
C ILE A 24 5.62 0.31 -15.20
N ALA A 25 4.98 -0.61 -14.47
CA ALA A 25 4.15 -1.67 -15.06
C ALA A 25 2.96 -1.11 -15.87
N LEU A 26 2.39 0.01 -15.43
CA LEU A 26 1.37 0.76 -16.17
C LEU A 26 1.93 1.34 -17.47
N TYR A 27 3.10 1.98 -17.41
CA TYR A 27 3.76 2.57 -18.58
C TYR A 27 4.10 1.53 -19.65
N PHE A 28 4.61 0.37 -19.23
CA PHE A 28 4.91 -0.75 -20.14
C PHE A 28 3.70 -1.62 -20.49
N GLY A 29 2.50 -1.28 -20.00
CA GLY A 29 1.27 -1.99 -20.35
C GLY A 29 1.17 -3.42 -19.81
N TRP A 30 1.99 -3.82 -18.83
CA TRP A 30 1.99 -5.19 -18.27
C TRP A 30 0.62 -5.58 -17.72
N SER A 31 0.08 -6.74 -18.11
CA SER A 31 -1.20 -7.20 -17.58
C SER A 31 -1.02 -7.69 -16.14
N LEU A 32 -1.78 -7.11 -15.22
CA LEU A 32 -1.89 -7.61 -13.86
C LEU A 32 -3.13 -8.50 -13.85
N TRP A 33 -2.90 -9.81 -13.70
CA TRP A 33 -3.96 -10.81 -13.87
C TRP A 33 -5.03 -10.73 -12.76
N TRP A 34 -4.63 -10.31 -11.56
CA TRP A 34 -5.49 -10.36 -10.36
C TRP A 34 -6.03 -8.99 -9.94
N PHE A 35 -5.53 -7.91 -10.56
CA PHE A 35 -5.86 -6.54 -10.17
C PHE A 35 -6.08 -5.65 -11.38
N ASP A 36 -7.05 -4.76 -11.28
CA ASP A 36 -7.10 -3.60 -12.14
C ASP A 36 -5.92 -2.67 -11.80
N LYS A 37 -5.14 -2.32 -12.83
CA LYS A 37 -3.89 -1.57 -12.66
C LYS A 37 -4.13 -0.18 -12.07
N ARG A 38 -5.25 0.47 -12.43
CA ARG A 38 -5.61 1.82 -11.96
C ARG A 38 -6.09 1.75 -10.52
N ALA A 39 -6.92 0.77 -10.18
CA ALA A 39 -7.38 0.56 -8.82
C ALA A 39 -6.21 0.25 -7.87
N LEU A 40 -5.32 -0.66 -8.25
CA LEU A 40 -4.16 -1.04 -7.43
C LEU A 40 -3.21 0.14 -7.17
N LEU A 41 -2.93 0.95 -8.21
CA LEU A 41 -2.16 2.18 -8.04
C LEU A 41 -2.87 3.15 -7.09
N THR A 42 -4.18 3.34 -7.27
CA THR A 42 -4.99 4.25 -6.44
C THR A 42 -4.95 3.84 -4.97
N ILE A 43 -5.15 2.55 -4.66
CA ILE A 43 -5.09 2.02 -3.29
C ILE A 43 -3.70 2.21 -2.71
N THR A 44 -2.64 1.96 -3.49
CA THR A 44 -1.25 2.11 -3.03
C THR A 44 -0.92 3.57 -2.69
N ILE A 45 -1.34 4.52 -3.53
CA ILE A 45 -1.15 5.96 -3.29
C ILE A 45 -1.97 6.42 -2.09
N LEU A 46 -3.24 6.02 -2.00
CA LEU A 46 -4.08 6.33 -0.83
C LEU A 46 -3.45 5.79 0.45
N MET A 47 -2.93 4.57 0.44
CA MET A 47 -2.24 3.96 1.58
C MET A 47 -1.01 4.79 1.98
N LEU A 48 -0.20 5.23 1.02
CA LEU A 48 0.97 6.10 1.27
C LEU A 48 0.57 7.43 1.89
N VAL A 49 -0.42 8.10 1.31
CA VAL A 49 -0.92 9.40 1.79
C VAL A 49 -1.52 9.24 3.19
N THR A 50 -2.36 8.24 3.40
CA THR A 50 -3.01 8.00 4.70
C THR A 50 -1.98 7.66 5.78
N LYS A 51 -0.95 6.89 5.45
CA LYS A 51 0.18 6.58 6.35
C LYS A 51 1.01 7.82 6.68
N GLY A 52 1.32 8.65 5.68
CA GLY A 52 2.06 9.91 5.86
C GLY A 52 1.27 10.99 6.60
N LEU A 53 -0.06 11.01 6.49
CA LEU A 53 -0.94 11.90 7.25
C LEU A 53 -1.16 11.42 8.70
N LEU A 54 -1.00 10.12 8.95
CA LEU A 54 -1.15 9.51 10.28
C LEU A 54 0.18 8.87 10.74
N PRO A 55 1.26 9.66 10.90
CA PRO A 55 2.59 9.15 11.28
C PRO A 55 2.62 8.56 12.69
N SER A 56 1.59 8.84 13.50
CA SER A 56 1.41 8.37 14.88
C SER A 56 0.81 6.95 14.99
N ILE A 57 0.47 6.31 13.87
CA ILE A 57 0.02 4.91 13.88
C ILE A 57 1.27 4.00 13.86
N HIS A 58 1.84 3.80 15.04
CA HIS A 58 2.76 2.69 15.31
C HIS A 58 2.11 1.35 14.93
N ASN A 59 2.95 0.33 14.70
CA ASN A 59 2.66 -1.00 14.15
C ASN A 59 1.32 -1.66 14.52
N GLU A 60 0.73 -1.31 15.66
CA GLU A 60 -0.50 -1.84 16.22
C GLU A 60 -1.79 -1.37 15.51
N ALA A 61 -1.82 -0.16 14.93
CA ALA A 61 -3.03 0.38 14.29
C ALA A 61 -3.02 0.29 12.74
N PHE A 62 -2.16 -0.57 12.17
CA PHE A 62 -2.21 -0.88 10.72
C PHE A 62 -3.59 -1.39 10.28
N PHE A 63 -4.31 -2.08 11.18
CA PHE A 63 -5.68 -2.54 10.94
C PHE A 63 -6.69 -1.39 10.84
N ILE A 64 -6.54 -0.36 11.67
CA ILE A 64 -7.39 0.85 11.63
C ILE A 64 -7.10 1.65 10.35
N LEU A 65 -5.83 1.73 9.95
CA LEU A 65 -5.44 2.32 8.67
C LEU A 65 -6.05 1.56 7.49
N ALA A 66 -6.00 0.23 7.52
CA ALA A 66 -6.61 -0.61 6.49
C ALA A 66 -8.14 -0.40 6.42
N ILE A 67 -8.81 -0.32 7.56
CA ILE A 67 -10.26 -0.04 7.63
C ILE A 67 -10.58 1.37 7.10
N ALA A 68 -9.84 2.40 7.53
CA ALA A 68 -10.04 3.76 7.06
C ALA A 68 -9.83 3.86 5.53
N THR A 69 -8.84 3.14 5.02
CA THR A 69 -8.56 3.09 3.58
C THR A 69 -9.62 2.27 2.83
N ILE A 70 -10.18 1.20 3.42
CA ILE A 70 -11.35 0.48 2.88
C ILE A 70 -12.55 1.45 2.72
N PHE A 71 -12.81 2.30 3.71
CA PHE A 71 -13.85 3.34 3.62
C PHE A 71 -13.53 4.40 2.55
N LEU A 72 -12.26 4.80 2.42
CA LEU A 72 -11.79 5.72 1.36
C LEU A 72 -11.80 5.08 -0.04
N THR A 73 -11.92 3.76 -0.15
CA THR A 73 -11.91 3.00 -1.41
C THR A 73 -13.27 2.36 -1.72
N LEU A 74 -14.36 2.87 -1.13
CA LEU A 74 -15.74 2.39 -1.37
C LEU A 74 -16.17 2.40 -2.85
N TYR A 75 -15.51 3.21 -3.69
CA TYR A 75 -15.73 3.26 -5.14
C TYR A 75 -14.89 2.24 -5.93
N LEU A 76 -13.99 1.50 -5.27
CA LEU A 76 -13.19 0.44 -5.87
C LEU A 76 -13.82 -0.93 -5.59
N PRO A 77 -13.55 -1.94 -6.44
CA PRO A 77 -14.06 -3.29 -6.20
C PRO A 77 -13.55 -3.82 -4.84
N ILE A 78 -14.47 -4.12 -3.92
CA ILE A 78 -14.16 -4.62 -2.56
C ILE A 78 -13.18 -5.80 -2.59
N PHE A 79 -13.32 -6.69 -3.58
CA PHE A 79 -12.40 -7.82 -3.75
C PHE A 79 -10.94 -7.39 -3.94
N GLN A 80 -10.69 -6.34 -4.75
CA GLN A 80 -9.33 -5.82 -4.97
C GLN A 80 -8.77 -5.16 -3.71
N VAL A 81 -9.60 -4.45 -2.95
CA VAL A 81 -9.18 -3.83 -1.70
C VAL A 81 -8.78 -4.91 -0.69
N VAL A 82 -9.62 -5.93 -0.48
CA VAL A 82 -9.34 -7.06 0.42
C VAL A 82 -8.09 -7.82 -0.02
N LEU A 83 -7.97 -8.12 -1.32
CA LEU A 83 -6.83 -8.83 -1.89
C LEU A 83 -5.52 -8.04 -1.71
N PHE A 84 -5.55 -6.71 -1.89
CA PHE A 84 -4.39 -5.84 -1.66
C PHE A 84 -3.91 -5.91 -0.20
N TYR A 85 -4.83 -5.82 0.77
CA TYR A 85 -4.47 -5.92 2.19
C TYR A 85 -3.93 -7.29 2.56
N PHE A 86 -4.58 -8.35 2.06
CA PHE A 86 -4.14 -9.71 2.31
C PHE A 86 -2.73 -9.95 1.77
N LEU A 87 -2.47 -9.56 0.52
CA LEU A 87 -1.15 -9.68 -0.09
C LEU A 87 -0.11 -8.81 0.60
N SER A 88 -0.42 -7.55 0.92
CA SER A 88 0.51 -6.66 1.62
C SER A 88 0.91 -7.24 2.99
N PHE A 89 -0.07 -7.75 3.74
CA PHE A 89 0.20 -8.42 5.01
C PHE A 89 1.06 -9.68 4.83
N LEU A 90 0.73 -10.50 3.83
CA LEU A 90 1.51 -11.70 3.48
C LEU A 90 2.95 -11.33 3.12
N PHE A 91 3.16 -10.31 2.28
CA PHE A 91 4.48 -9.82 1.90
C PHE A 91 5.25 -9.27 3.10
N PHE A 92 4.61 -8.49 3.96
CA PHE A 92 5.25 -8.00 5.17
C PHE A 92 5.70 -9.12 6.09
N ARG A 93 4.88 -10.17 6.25
CA ARG A 93 5.24 -11.36 7.02
C ARG A 93 6.37 -12.15 6.38
N LEU A 94 6.33 -12.36 5.06
CA LEU A 94 7.36 -13.09 4.31
C LEU A 94 8.71 -12.37 4.34
N LEU A 95 8.68 -11.04 4.20
CA LEU A 95 9.86 -10.18 4.23
C LEU A 95 10.33 -9.86 5.66
N LYS A 96 9.71 -10.46 6.69
CA LYS A 96 10.00 -10.23 8.13
C LYS A 96 10.01 -8.74 8.50
N VAL A 97 9.10 -7.96 7.90
CA VAL A 97 8.87 -6.54 8.21
C VAL A 97 8.00 -6.39 9.47
N ILE A 98 7.24 -7.44 9.81
CA ILE A 98 6.39 -7.57 11.01
C ILE A 98 6.80 -8.87 11.72
#